data_AF-A0A0M0GDB1-F1
#
_entry.id   AF-A0A0M0GDB1-F1
#
_cell.length_a   1.000
_cell.length_b   1.000
_cell.length_c   1.000
_cell.angle_alpha   90.00
_cell.angle_beta   90.00
_cell.angle_gamma   90.00
#
_symmetry.space_group_name_H-M   'P 1'
#
loop_
_entity.id
_entity.type
_entity.pdbx_description
1 polymer ?
#
loop_
_entity_poly.entity_id
_entity_poly.type
_entity_poly.pdbx_seq_one_letter_code
_entity_poly.pdbx_strand_id
1 'polypeptide(L)'
;MERKRFAFWIMPLILFICLLGSAVYATGQPEAASGKHPSALKGQYYLEDVVKIYVPSTYDVDQPIDNTPYVNKTLEKFSGMFGGATAVDGTGAWLSDDEQLVKEKVTIVYSFAEDLDKKKIKQVVDYARALKEEMKQSSVSLEVNGKMYFIE
;
A
#
# COMPACT_ATOMS: atom_id res chain seq x y z
N MET A 1 52.51 35.40 -23.94
CA MET A 1 51.25 35.06 -24.64
C MET A 1 51.01 33.55 -24.47
N GLU A 2 50.90 32.98 -23.27
CA GLU A 2 49.84 33.11 -22.24
C GLU A 2 48.44 32.65 -22.72
N ARG A 3 48.34 31.38 -23.14
CA ARG A 3 47.06 30.68 -23.39
C ARG A 3 47.00 29.29 -22.75
N LYS A 4 47.64 29.11 -21.58
CA LYS A 4 47.69 27.81 -20.88
C LYS A 4 47.57 27.86 -19.34
N ARG A 5 47.18 28.99 -18.74
CA ARG A 5 47.10 29.13 -17.27
C ARG A 5 45.67 29.11 -16.69
N PHE A 6 44.64 29.16 -17.53
CA PHE A 6 43.25 29.26 -17.05
C PHE A 6 42.58 27.89 -16.78
N ALA A 7 43.03 26.81 -17.44
CA ALA A 7 42.41 25.50 -17.30
C ALA A 7 42.80 24.74 -16.01
N PHE A 8 43.91 25.10 -15.37
CA PHE A 8 44.42 24.40 -14.19
C PHE A 8 43.79 24.84 -12.85
N TRP A 9 43.02 25.93 -12.85
CA TRP A 9 42.36 26.43 -11.63
C TRP A 9 40.88 26.05 -11.51
N ILE A 10 40.26 25.53 -12.58
CA ILE A 10 38.83 25.18 -12.57
C ILE A 10 38.62 23.70 -12.24
N MET A 11 39.62 22.84 -12.49
CA MET A 11 39.52 21.40 -12.23
C MET A 11 39.50 20.99 -10.73
N PRO A 12 40.19 21.67 -9.79
CA PRO A 12 40.05 21.36 -8.37
C PRO A 12 38.77 21.95 -7.75
N LEU A 13 38.17 22.99 -8.35
CA LEU A 13 36.95 23.62 -7.83
C LEU A 13 35.70 22.77 -8.09
N ILE A 14 35.62 22.11 -9.26
CA ILE A 14 34.51 21.20 -9.58
C ILE A 14 34.58 19.92 -8.74
N LEU A 15 35.79 19.39 -8.46
CA LEU A 15 35.95 18.21 -7.60
C LEU A 15 35.58 18.50 -6.13
N PHE A 16 35.81 19.72 -5.65
CA PHE A 16 35.44 20.12 -4.29
C PHE A 16 33.92 20.29 -4.11
N ILE A 17 33.20 20.73 -5.14
CA ILE A 17 31.73 20.83 -5.13
C ILE A 17 31.09 19.43 -5.14
N CYS A 18 31.66 18.46 -5.85
CA CYS A 18 31.18 17.08 -5.85
C CYS A 18 31.38 16.36 -4.49
N LEU A 19 32.46 16.66 -3.76
CA LEU A 19 32.72 16.10 -2.42
C LEU A 19 31.85 16.73 -1.32
N LEU A 20 31.43 18.00 -1.48
CA LEU A 20 30.48 18.64 -0.56
C LEU A 20 29.05 18.16 -0.81
N GLY A 21 28.68 17.81 -2.05
CA GLY A 21 27.35 17.29 -2.36
C GLY A 21 27.03 15.98 -1.64
N SER A 22 28.01 15.09 -1.49
CA SER A 22 27.86 13.83 -0.74
C SER A 22 27.87 14.02 0.79
N ALA A 23 28.53 15.06 1.31
CA ALA A 23 28.45 15.41 2.73
C ALA A 23 27.11 16.07 3.11
N VAL A 24 26.51 16.85 2.20
CA VAL A 24 25.17 17.44 2.38
C VAL A 24 24.08 16.37 2.26
N TYR A 25 24.26 15.34 1.42
CA TYR A 25 23.31 14.22 1.36
C TYR A 25 23.38 13.27 2.56
N ALA A 26 24.51 13.22 3.28
CA ALA A 26 24.67 12.38 4.47
C ALA A 26 24.12 13.02 5.76
N THR A 27 23.77 14.32 5.75
CA THR A 27 23.39 15.09 6.95
C THR A 27 21.93 15.52 6.99
N GLY A 28 21.09 14.98 6.09
CA GLY A 28 19.72 15.45 5.90
C GLY A 28 18.66 14.37 5.70
N GLN A 29 18.86 13.13 6.16
CA GLN A 29 17.69 12.29 6.45
C GLN A 29 17.04 12.86 7.71
N PRO A 30 15.76 13.29 7.66
CA PRO A 30 15.05 13.52 8.90
C PRO A 30 14.98 12.16 9.59
N GLU A 31 15.72 12.01 10.70
CA GLU A 31 15.33 11.07 11.74
C GLU A 31 13.83 11.26 11.92
N ALA A 32 13.05 10.22 11.62
CA ALA A 32 11.62 10.23 11.83
C ALA A 32 11.41 10.78 13.23
N ALA A 33 10.83 11.98 13.31
CA ALA A 33 10.72 12.73 14.54
C ALA A 33 10.03 11.80 15.55
N SER A 34 10.82 11.30 16.49
CA SER A 34 10.34 10.67 17.71
C SER A 34 9.67 11.79 18.50
N GLY A 35 8.45 12.12 18.09
CA GLY A 35 7.58 13.04 18.77
C GLY A 35 7.33 12.46 20.14
N LYS A 36 7.96 13.07 21.16
CA LYS A 36 7.56 12.94 22.56
C LYS A 36 6.12 13.44 22.73
N HIS A 37 5.15 12.62 22.38
CA HIS A 37 3.88 12.58 23.08
C HIS A 37 4.01 11.48 24.13
N PRO A 38 3.78 11.75 25.42
CA PRO A 38 3.37 10.66 26.30
C PRO A 38 2.01 10.24 25.77
N SER A 39 2.02 9.31 24.81
CA SER A 39 0.81 8.80 24.21
C SER A 39 -0.09 8.32 25.35
N ALA A 40 -1.35 8.74 25.37
CA ALA A 40 -2.35 8.14 26.25
C ALA A 40 -2.42 6.60 26.08
N LEU A 41 -1.81 6.07 25.01
CA LEU A 41 -1.67 4.67 24.69
C LEU A 41 -0.37 4.04 25.21
N LYS A 42 0.46 4.76 25.99
CA LYS A 42 1.69 4.19 26.55
C LYS A 42 1.36 2.98 27.43
N GLY A 43 1.92 1.82 27.10
CA GLY A 43 1.67 0.55 27.79
C GLY A 43 0.41 -0.19 27.32
N GLN A 44 -0.30 0.33 26.32
CA GLN A 44 -1.38 -0.40 25.66
C GLN A 44 -0.80 -1.33 24.60
N TYR A 45 -1.43 -2.49 24.45
CA TYR A 45 -1.15 -3.42 23.37
C TYR A 45 -1.76 -2.91 22.07
N TYR A 46 -1.06 -3.10 20.96
CA TYR A 46 -1.51 -2.75 19.63
C TYR A 46 -1.06 -3.81 18.63
N LEU A 47 -1.76 -3.85 17.50
CA LEU A 47 -1.47 -4.75 16.39
C LEU A 47 -0.71 -3.96 15.33
N GLU A 48 0.44 -4.48 14.91
CA GLU A 48 1.37 -3.80 13.99
C GLU A 48 0.88 -3.89 12.53
N ASP A 49 0.32 -5.03 12.17
CA ASP A 49 -0.01 -5.33 10.78
C ASP A 49 -1.49 -5.07 10.48
N VAL A 50 -1.77 -4.61 9.26
CA VAL A 50 -3.12 -4.48 8.72
C VAL A 50 -3.18 -5.01 7.30
N VAL A 51 -4.20 -5.81 7.03
CA VAL A 51 -4.54 -6.32 5.70
C VAL A 51 -5.92 -5.82 5.34
N LYS A 52 -6.08 -5.29 4.12
CA LYS A 52 -7.37 -4.92 3.55
C LYS A 52 -7.54 -5.60 2.19
N ILE A 53 -8.72 -6.09 1.91
CA ILE A 53 -9.11 -6.57 0.58
C ILE A 53 -10.37 -5.83 0.14
N TYR A 54 -10.37 -5.40 -1.11
CA TYR A 54 -11.48 -4.65 -1.69
C TYR A 54 -12.36 -5.66 -2.40
N VAL A 55 -13.47 -6.04 -1.76
CA VAL A 55 -14.43 -6.99 -2.31
C VAL A 55 -15.23 -6.26 -3.40
N PRO A 56 -15.15 -6.71 -4.66
CA PRO A 56 -15.88 -6.10 -5.78
C PRO A 56 -17.39 -6.08 -5.53
N SER A 57 -18.09 -5.13 -6.15
CA SER A 57 -19.57 -5.16 -6.20
C SER A 57 -20.11 -5.54 -7.58
N THR A 58 -19.22 -5.92 -8.50
CA THR A 58 -19.56 -6.42 -9.82
C THR A 58 -19.16 -7.89 -9.99
N TYR A 59 -19.82 -8.55 -10.92
CA TYR A 59 -19.48 -9.85 -11.46
C TYR A 59 -19.12 -9.69 -12.93
N ASP A 60 -18.18 -10.48 -13.44
CA ASP A 60 -17.78 -10.42 -14.86
C ASP A 60 -17.38 -8.99 -15.25
N VAL A 61 -16.51 -8.40 -14.43
CA VAL A 61 -15.97 -7.02 -14.52
C VAL A 61 -16.96 -5.91 -14.19
N ASP A 62 -18.15 -5.86 -14.80
CA ASP A 62 -19.01 -4.68 -14.75
C ASP A 62 -20.47 -4.93 -14.36
N GLN A 63 -20.90 -6.18 -14.21
CA GLN A 63 -22.30 -6.51 -13.93
C GLN A 63 -22.57 -6.35 -12.43
N PRO A 64 -23.37 -5.36 -11.99
CA PRO A 64 -23.58 -5.13 -10.56
C PRO A 64 -24.28 -6.31 -9.89
N ILE A 65 -23.80 -6.69 -8.71
CA ILE A 65 -24.38 -7.77 -7.89
C ILE A 65 -24.53 -7.34 -6.43
N ASP A 66 -25.37 -8.06 -5.69
CA ASP A 66 -25.27 -8.07 -4.23
C ASP A 66 -24.03 -8.88 -3.82
N ASN A 67 -22.98 -8.19 -3.38
CA ASN A 67 -21.72 -8.81 -2.97
C ASN A 67 -21.72 -9.28 -1.51
N THR A 68 -22.83 -9.14 -0.78
CA THR A 68 -22.96 -9.55 0.63
C THR A 68 -22.44 -10.98 0.90
N PRO A 69 -22.69 -12.00 0.05
CA PRO A 69 -22.14 -13.34 0.27
C PRO A 69 -20.60 -13.37 0.26
N TYR A 70 -19.97 -12.60 -0.62
CA TYR A 70 -18.51 -12.51 -0.74
C TYR A 70 -17.90 -11.70 0.41
N VAL A 71 -18.58 -10.64 0.83
CA VAL A 71 -18.20 -9.85 2.01
C VAL A 71 -18.22 -10.73 3.27
N ASN A 72 -19.31 -11.48 3.50
CA ASN A 72 -19.42 -12.38 4.65
C ASN A 72 -18.35 -13.49 4.62
N LYS A 73 -18.13 -14.11 3.46
CA LYS A 73 -17.05 -15.10 3.26
C LYS A 73 -15.67 -14.50 3.58
N THR A 74 -15.45 -13.23 3.21
CA THR A 74 -14.19 -12.53 3.49
C THR A 74 -14.05 -12.21 4.97
N LEU A 75 -15.11 -11.72 5.61
CA LEU A 75 -15.16 -11.45 7.05
C LEU A 75 -14.85 -12.72 7.85
N GLU A 76 -15.48 -13.85 7.51
CA GLU A 76 -15.23 -15.15 8.13
C GLU A 76 -13.77 -15.58 7.93
N LYS A 77 -13.24 -15.45 6.70
CA LYS A 77 -11.87 -15.82 6.38
C LYS A 77 -10.86 -15.00 7.18
N PHE A 78 -10.99 -13.68 7.18
CA PHE A 78 -10.06 -12.78 7.88
C PHE A 78 -10.19 -12.95 9.40
N SER A 79 -11.41 -13.07 9.93
CA SER A 79 -11.62 -13.33 11.36
C SER A 79 -10.98 -14.65 11.80
N GLY A 80 -11.08 -15.70 10.98
CA GLY A 80 -10.41 -16.97 11.26
C GLY A 80 -8.88 -16.92 11.19
N MET A 81 -8.33 -16.00 10.39
CA MET A 81 -6.87 -15.83 10.25
C MET A 81 -6.25 -14.91 11.30
N PHE A 82 -6.98 -13.88 11.72
CA PHE A 82 -6.43 -12.73 12.44
C PHE A 82 -7.20 -12.37 13.73
N GLY A 83 -8.26 -13.12 14.07
CA GLY A 83 -9.04 -12.92 15.30
C GLY A 83 -10.21 -11.95 15.19
N GLY A 84 -10.34 -11.24 14.07
CA GLY A 84 -11.49 -10.39 13.77
C GLY A 84 -11.41 -9.83 12.35
N ALA A 85 -12.46 -9.12 11.92
CA ALA A 85 -12.47 -8.38 10.67
C ALA A 85 -13.55 -7.29 10.73
N THR A 86 -13.43 -6.26 9.91
CA THR A 86 -14.43 -5.21 9.77
C THR A 86 -14.66 -4.93 8.29
N ALA A 87 -15.93 -4.77 7.90
CA ALA A 87 -16.33 -4.39 6.55
C ALA A 87 -16.78 -2.92 6.56
N VAL A 88 -16.37 -2.17 5.54
CA VAL A 88 -16.74 -0.76 5.35
C VAL A 88 -17.11 -0.55 3.89
N ASP A 89 -18.26 0.07 3.65
CA ASP A 89 -18.67 0.46 2.30
C ASP A 89 -17.79 1.59 1.77
N GLY A 90 -17.42 1.49 0.50
CA GLY A 90 -16.57 2.43 -0.20
C GLY A 90 -17.03 2.72 -1.62
N THR A 91 -16.47 3.77 -2.20
CA THR A 91 -16.59 4.06 -3.63
C THR A 91 -15.19 4.11 -4.22
N GLY A 92 -14.86 3.13 -5.04
CA GLY A 92 -13.67 3.15 -5.89
C GLY A 92 -13.90 4.07 -7.08
N ALA A 93 -12.85 4.73 -7.55
CA ALA A 93 -12.93 5.53 -8.77
C ALA A 93 -11.58 5.60 -9.49
N TRP A 94 -11.63 5.63 -10.82
CA TRP A 94 -10.48 5.83 -11.69
C TRP A 94 -10.91 6.61 -12.94
N LEU A 95 -9.93 7.12 -13.69
CA LEU A 95 -10.18 7.69 -15.00
C LEU A 95 -10.07 6.58 -16.06
N SER A 96 -11.06 6.48 -16.94
CA SER A 96 -10.96 5.63 -18.12
C SER A 96 -9.98 6.21 -19.14
N ASP A 97 -9.67 5.45 -20.19
CA ASP A 97 -8.84 5.90 -21.32
C ASP A 97 -9.44 7.15 -22.02
N ASP A 98 -10.76 7.33 -21.93
CA ASP A 98 -11.49 8.50 -22.46
C ASP A 98 -11.62 9.65 -21.44
N GLU A 99 -10.79 9.66 -20.38
CA GLU A 99 -10.77 10.65 -19.30
C GLU A 99 -12.10 10.79 -18.51
N GLN A 100 -12.96 9.77 -18.56
CA GLN A 100 -14.20 9.76 -17.79
C GLN A 100 -13.97 9.18 -16.40
N LEU A 101 -14.54 9.83 -15.37
CA LEU A 101 -14.51 9.32 -14.00
C LEU A 101 -15.44 8.11 -13.86
N VAL A 102 -14.87 6.92 -13.84
CA VAL A 102 -15.56 5.67 -13.54
C VAL A 102 -15.63 5.54 -12.03
N LYS A 103 -16.81 5.17 -11.51
CA LYS A 103 -17.05 4.93 -10.08
C LYS A 103 -17.64 3.54 -9.89
N GLU A 104 -17.19 2.85 -8.86
CA GLU A 104 -17.69 1.53 -8.49
C GLU A 104 -17.98 1.51 -6.99
N LYS A 105 -19.06 0.82 -6.59
CA LYS A 105 -19.22 0.47 -5.17
C LYS A 105 -18.23 -0.63 -4.84
N VAL A 106 -17.62 -0.57 -3.67
CA VAL A 106 -16.74 -1.64 -3.17
C VAL A 106 -17.01 -1.81 -1.69
N THR A 107 -16.76 -3.01 -1.17
CA THR A 107 -16.75 -3.22 0.28
C THR A 107 -15.33 -3.58 0.71
N ILE A 108 -14.74 -2.73 1.54
CA ILE A 108 -13.39 -2.93 2.05
C ILE A 108 -13.49 -3.79 3.30
N VAL A 109 -12.95 -5.00 3.24
CA VAL A 109 -12.81 -5.86 4.41
C VAL A 109 -11.38 -5.78 4.91
N TYR A 110 -11.19 -5.42 6.17
CA TYR A 110 -9.86 -5.34 6.76
C TYR A 110 -9.78 -6.04 8.11
N SER A 111 -8.56 -6.46 8.45
CA SER A 111 -8.20 -6.93 9.77
C SER A 111 -6.86 -6.36 10.19
N PHE A 112 -6.77 -6.00 11.46
CA PHE A 112 -5.49 -5.88 12.15
C PHE A 112 -4.99 -7.27 12.53
N ALA A 113 -3.68 -7.48 12.55
CA ALA A 113 -3.06 -8.77 12.84
C ALA A 113 -1.87 -8.60 13.80
N GLU A 114 -1.68 -9.57 14.70
CA GLU A 114 -0.55 -9.59 15.63
C GLU A 114 0.76 -9.93 14.92
N ASP A 115 0.68 -10.86 13.97
CA ASP A 115 1.78 -11.27 13.11
C ASP A 115 1.26 -11.59 11.71
N LEU A 116 1.87 -10.96 10.70
CA LEU A 116 1.60 -11.23 9.30
C LEU A 116 2.82 -11.85 8.61
N ASP A 117 3.06 -13.12 8.93
CA ASP A 117 4.17 -13.87 8.35
C ASP A 117 3.98 -14.18 6.85
N LYS A 118 5.04 -14.69 6.21
CA LYS A 118 5.00 -15.05 4.78
C LYS A 118 3.91 -16.07 4.43
N LYS A 119 3.55 -16.97 5.36
CA LYS A 119 2.53 -17.99 5.15
C LYS A 119 1.14 -17.38 5.16
N LYS A 120 0.84 -16.48 6.10
CA LYS A 120 -0.41 -15.73 6.17
C LYS A 120 -0.56 -14.81 4.98
N ILE A 121 0.49 -14.09 4.59
CA ILE A 121 0.50 -13.31 3.34
C ILE A 121 0.14 -14.20 2.14
N LYS A 122 0.78 -15.37 2.02
CA LYS A 122 0.47 -16.30 0.93
C LYS A 122 -1.00 -16.73 0.98
N GLN A 123 -1.56 -17.02 2.15
CA GLN A 123 -2.97 -17.39 2.30
C GLN A 123 -3.93 -16.25 1.89
N VAL A 124 -3.59 -15.00 2.23
CA VAL A 124 -4.35 -13.82 1.79
C VAL A 124 -4.31 -13.67 0.28
N VAL A 125 -3.12 -13.79 -0.33
CA VAL A 125 -2.95 -13.69 -1.78
C VAL A 125 -3.67 -14.82 -2.52
N ASP A 126 -3.57 -16.06 -2.03
CA ASP A 126 -4.29 -17.20 -2.60
C ASP A 126 -5.81 -17.01 -2.49
N TYR A 127 -6.29 -16.43 -1.39
CA TYR A 127 -7.69 -16.08 -1.22
C TYR A 127 -8.14 -14.98 -2.20
N ALA A 128 -7.34 -13.93 -2.37
CA ALA A 128 -7.64 -12.86 -3.34
C ALA A 128 -7.69 -13.39 -4.77
N ARG A 129 -6.79 -14.31 -5.15
CA ARG A 129 -6.85 -15.01 -6.46
C ARG A 129 -8.14 -15.82 -6.60
N ALA A 130 -8.52 -16.59 -5.58
CA ALA A 130 -9.76 -17.35 -5.62
C ALA A 130 -10.99 -16.45 -5.76
N LEU A 131 -11.02 -15.34 -5.02
CA LEU A 131 -12.09 -14.34 -5.13
C LEU A 131 -12.16 -13.74 -6.54
N LYS A 132 -11.00 -13.40 -7.13
CA LYS A 132 -10.89 -12.90 -8.50
C LYS A 132 -11.52 -13.87 -9.50
N GLU A 133 -11.13 -15.14 -9.44
CA GLU A 133 -11.65 -16.19 -10.34
C GLU A 133 -13.15 -16.44 -10.12
N GLU A 134 -13.60 -16.49 -8.86
CA GLU A 134 -15.00 -16.73 -8.49
C GLU A 134 -15.94 -15.60 -8.97
N MET A 135 -15.46 -14.36 -8.91
CA MET A 135 -16.20 -13.16 -9.32
C MET A 135 -15.90 -12.73 -10.76
N LYS A 136 -15.04 -13.47 -11.49
CA LYS A 136 -14.60 -13.17 -12.87
C LYS A 136 -14.07 -11.75 -13.05
N GLN A 137 -13.21 -11.34 -12.12
CA GLN A 137 -12.59 -10.02 -12.17
C GLN A 137 -11.25 -10.06 -12.92
N SER A 138 -10.88 -8.94 -13.53
CA SER A 138 -9.53 -8.77 -14.09
C SER A 138 -8.49 -8.61 -12.98
N SER A 139 -8.87 -8.05 -11.83
CA SER A 139 -8.01 -7.92 -10.67
C SER A 139 -8.80 -7.79 -9.37
N VAL A 140 -8.18 -8.15 -8.25
CA VAL A 140 -8.66 -7.82 -6.90
C VAL A 140 -7.60 -6.98 -6.18
N SER A 141 -8.02 -5.85 -5.60
CA SER A 141 -7.11 -4.97 -4.85
C SER A 141 -6.88 -5.51 -3.42
N LEU A 142 -5.62 -5.57 -3.03
CA LEU A 142 -5.15 -6.01 -1.73
C LEU A 142 -4.19 -4.96 -1.15
N GLU A 143 -4.44 -4.49 0.07
CA GLU A 143 -3.58 -3.57 0.78
C GLU A 143 -2.94 -4.27 1.98
N VAL A 144 -1.61 -4.17 2.11
CA VAL A 144 -0.87 -4.67 3.27
C VAL A 144 -0.01 -3.54 3.80
N ASN A 145 -0.25 -3.14 5.06
CA ASN A 145 0.49 -2.06 5.74
C ASN A 145 0.60 -0.78 4.89
N GLY A 146 -0.52 -0.37 4.28
CA GLY A 146 -0.61 0.84 3.46
C GLY A 146 -0.05 0.71 2.04
N LYS A 147 0.40 -0.48 1.62
CA LYS A 147 0.86 -0.73 0.25
C LYS A 147 -0.21 -1.48 -0.53
N MET A 148 -0.64 -0.90 -1.65
CA MET A 148 -1.61 -1.50 -2.57
C MET A 148 -0.94 -2.49 -3.53
N TYR A 149 -1.60 -3.62 -3.74
CA TYR A 149 -1.24 -4.68 -4.68
C TYR A 149 -2.46 -5.05 -5.51
N PHE A 150 -2.27 -5.21 -6.81
CA PHE A 150 -3.29 -5.72 -7.72
C PHE A 150 -3.03 -7.20 -7.97
N ILE A 151 -4.03 -8.03 -7.64
CA ILE A 151 -3.97 -9.48 -7.83
C ILE A 151 -4.62 -9.81 -9.16
N GLU A 152 -3.80 -9.95 -10.21
CA GLU A 152 -4.20 -10.26 -11.60
C GLU A 152 -4.39 -11.75 -11.89
#